data_AF-A0A352D5W8-F1
#
_entry.id   AF-A0A352D5W8-F1
#
_cell.length_a   1.000
_cell.length_b   1.000
_cell.length_c   1.000
_cell.angle_alpha   90.00
_cell.angle_beta   90.00
_cell.angle_gamma   90.00
#
_symmetry.space_group_name_H-M   'P 1'
#
loop_
_entity.id
_entity.type
_entity.pdbx_description
1 polymer ?
#
loop_
_entity_poly.entity_id
_entity_poly.type
_entity_poly.pdbx_seq_one_letter_code
_entity_poly.pdbx_strand_id
1 'polypeptide(L)'
;MDVERLAGLARIELTVQEKESLARDLGSIIAYVSELSSVTVPDAITVPHGGSPASIGGASTNTMREDRDAHEPGIFSEALLAMAPRAKGGAISVKKIITK
;
A
#
# COMPACT_ATOMS: atom_id res chain seq x y z
N MET A 1 21.22 4.98 -8.10
CA MET A 1 19.86 4.89 -7.51
C MET A 1 19.96 4.08 -6.24
N ASP A 2 19.37 4.55 -5.14
CA ASP A 2 19.44 3.86 -3.85
C ASP A 2 18.30 2.83 -3.71
N VAL A 3 18.50 1.65 -4.32
CA VAL A 3 17.53 0.55 -4.33
C VAL A 3 17.39 -0.07 -2.93
N GLU A 4 18.46 -0.06 -2.13
CA GLU A 4 18.47 -0.63 -0.78
C GLU A 4 17.57 0.15 0.18
N ARG A 5 17.62 1.48 0.13
CA ARG A 5 16.70 2.31 0.90
C ARG A 5 15.25 2.11 0.51
N LEU A 6 14.94 1.97 -0.79
CA LEU A 6 13.58 1.70 -1.26
C LEU A 6 13.08 0.32 -0.81
N ALA A 7 13.93 -0.70 -0.91
CA ALA A 7 13.63 -2.04 -0.44
C ALA A 7 13.34 -2.05 1.07
N GLY A 8 14.10 -1.29 1.86
CA GLY A 8 13.86 -1.10 3.29
C GLY A 8 12.48 -0.50 3.61
N LEU A 9 12.05 0.50 2.84
CA LEU A 9 10.70 1.09 2.99
C LEU A 9 9.59 0.09 2.63
N ALA A 10 9.82 -0.73 1.60
CA ALA A 10 8.87 -1.75 1.15
C ALA A 10 8.93 -3.05 1.98
N ARG A 11 9.87 -3.17 2.94
CA ARG A 11 10.13 -4.39 3.73
C ARG A 11 10.50 -5.60 2.86
N ILE A 12 11.27 -5.36 1.80
CA ILE A 12 11.78 -6.40 0.89
C ILE A 12 13.26 -6.63 1.18
N GLU A 13 13.63 -7.88 1.44
CA GLU A 13 15.02 -8.30 1.53
C GLU A 13 15.57 -8.58 0.12
N LEU A 14 16.75 -8.04 -0.19
CA LEU A 14 17.36 -8.17 -1.52
C LEU A 14 18.74 -8.81 -1.44
N THR A 15 18.98 -9.78 -2.31
CA THR A 15 20.32 -10.32 -2.57
C THR A 15 21.18 -9.33 -3.35
N VAL A 16 22.50 -9.54 -3.36
CA VAL A 16 23.44 -8.67 -4.08
C VAL A 16 23.14 -8.64 -5.59
N GLN A 17 22.79 -9.80 -6.15
CA GLN A 17 22.45 -9.97 -7.55
C GLN A 17 21.16 -9.23 -7.92
N GLU A 18 20.13 -9.30 -7.07
CA GLU A 18 18.87 -8.59 -7.29
C GLU A 18 19.03 -7.08 -7.20
N LYS A 19 19.92 -6.58 -6.32
CA LYS A 19 20.21 -5.14 -6.23
C LYS A 19 20.69 -4.57 -7.58
N GLU A 20 21.59 -5.26 -8.28
CA GLU A 20 22.10 -4.81 -9.57
C GLU A 20 21.04 -4.88 -10.68
N SER A 21 20.28 -5.97 -10.75
CA SER A 21 19.20 -6.11 -11.74
C SER A 21 18.11 -5.05 -11.53
N LEU A 22 17.61 -4.92 -10.30
CA LEU A 22 16.55 -3.96 -9.97
C LEU A 22 17.00 -2.51 -10.14
N ALA A 23 18.26 -2.19 -9.88
CA ALA A 23 18.78 -0.85 -10.14
C ALA A 23 18.70 -0.49 -11.63
N ARG A 24 18.98 -1.45 -12.52
CA ARG A 24 18.85 -1.28 -13.97
C ARG A 24 17.38 -1.14 -14.36
N ASP A 25 16.54 -2.06 -13.91
CA ASP A 25 15.12 -2.11 -14.30
C ASP A 25 14.36 -0.87 -13.81
N LEU A 26 14.54 -0.46 -12.55
CA LEU A 26 13.94 0.77 -12.05
C LEU A 26 14.51 2.01 -12.74
N GLY A 27 15.78 2.01 -13.14
CA GLY A 27 16.36 3.08 -13.95
C GLY A 27 15.62 3.26 -15.27
N SER A 28 15.34 2.16 -15.98
CA SER A 28 14.55 2.17 -17.22
C SER A 28 13.11 2.62 -17.00
N ILE A 29 12.46 2.17 -15.92
CA ILE A 29 11.09 2.58 -15.59
C ILE A 29 11.02 4.08 -15.29
N ILE A 30 11.96 4.61 -14.48
CA ILE A 30 12.00 6.04 -14.14
C ILE A 30 12.29 6.86 -15.39
N ALA A 31 13.19 6.40 -16.27
CA ALA A 31 13.46 7.07 -17.53
C ALA A 31 12.19 7.18 -18.40
N TYR A 32 11.44 6.09 -18.54
CA TYR A 32 10.16 6.10 -19.25
C TYR A 32 9.15 7.07 -18.61
N VAL A 33 8.97 7.01 -17.28
CA VAL A 33 8.04 7.90 -16.57
C VAL A 33 8.47 9.36 -16.63
N SER A 34 9.77 9.64 -16.74
CA SER A 34 10.29 11.00 -16.83
C SER A 34 9.84 11.74 -18.10
N GLU A 35 9.44 11.02 -19.14
CA GLU A 35 8.84 11.60 -20.36
C GLU A 35 7.60 12.44 -20.02
N LEU A 36 6.85 12.08 -18.96
CA LEU A 36 5.67 12.82 -18.51
C LEU A 36 5.99 14.24 -18.04
N SER A 37 7.22 14.51 -17.58
CA SER A 37 7.63 15.86 -17.16
C SER A 37 7.75 16.86 -18.30
N SER A 38 7.83 16.37 -19.55
CA SER A 38 7.87 17.21 -20.75
C SER A 38 6.50 17.75 -21.16
N VAL A 39 5.44 17.23 -20.56
CA VAL A 39 4.06 17.58 -20.90
C VAL A 39 3.58 18.72 -20.00
N THR A 40 3.21 19.84 -20.59
CA THR A 40 2.54 20.93 -19.87
C THR A 40 1.14 20.49 -19.47
N VAL A 41 0.90 20.38 -18.16
CA VAL A 41 -0.44 20.08 -17.60
C VAL A 41 -1.10 21.41 -17.21
N PRO A 42 -2.27 21.75 -17.77
CA PRO A 42 -3.06 22.91 -17.32
C PRO A 42 -3.44 22.78 -15.84
N ASP A 43 -3.35 23.87 -15.08
CA ASP A 43 -3.69 23.92 -13.64
C ASP A 43 -5.12 23.43 -13.31
N ALA A 44 -5.99 23.38 -14.30
CA ALA A 44 -7.41 23.02 -14.17
C ALA A 44 -7.72 21.53 -14.38
N ILE A 45 -6.73 20.65 -14.59
CA ILE A 45 -7.00 19.20 -14.70
C ILE A 45 -7.11 18.59 -13.29
N THR A 46 -8.29 18.74 -12.68
CA THR A 46 -8.70 17.85 -11.59
C THR A 46 -9.08 16.50 -12.18
N VAL A 47 -8.21 15.50 -12.02
CA VAL A 47 -8.60 14.10 -12.24
C VAL A 47 -9.60 13.75 -11.13
N PRO A 48 -10.87 13.45 -11.44
CA PRO A 48 -11.83 13.03 -10.43
C PRO A 48 -11.32 11.76 -9.74
N HIS A 49 -11.47 11.70 -8.42
CA HIS A 49 -11.11 10.53 -7.62
C HIS A 49 -11.90 9.31 -8.16
N GLY A 50 -11.23 8.31 -8.74
CA GLY A 50 -11.89 7.07 -9.22
C GLY A 50 -11.87 6.78 -10.73
N GLY A 51 -10.99 7.41 -11.52
CA GLY A 51 -10.53 6.87 -12.81
C GLY A 51 -11.56 6.67 -13.94
N SER A 52 -12.82 7.09 -13.75
CA SER A 52 -13.84 7.04 -14.79
C SER A 52 -14.23 8.45 -15.24
N PRO A 53 -14.06 8.79 -16.54
CA PRO A 53 -14.54 10.06 -17.10
C PRO A 53 -16.07 10.19 -17.04
N ALA A 54 -16.80 9.14 -16.63
CA ALA A 54 -18.24 9.18 -16.37
C ALA A 54 -18.64 9.78 -15.01
N SER A 55 -17.67 10.11 -14.12
CA SER A 55 -17.95 10.73 -12.80
C SER A 55 -17.74 12.25 -12.77
N ILE A 56 -17.68 12.90 -13.94
CA ILE A 56 -17.70 14.37 -14.05
C ILE A 56 -19.12 14.83 -13.64
N GLY A 57 -19.37 15.01 -12.34
CA GLY A 57 -20.65 15.56 -11.88
C GLY A 57 -21.11 15.23 -10.45
N GLY A 58 -20.33 14.51 -9.64
CA GLY A 58 -20.69 14.28 -8.25
C GLY A 58 -19.63 14.82 -7.32
N ALA A 59 -19.87 15.97 -6.68
CA ALA A 59 -19.11 16.35 -5.51
C ALA A 59 -19.19 15.19 -4.51
N SER A 60 -18.09 14.47 -4.31
CA SER A 60 -18.04 13.39 -3.31
C SER A 60 -18.39 14.03 -1.98
N THR A 61 -19.56 13.72 -1.45
CA THR A 61 -19.97 14.13 -0.11
C THR A 61 -19.41 13.13 0.87
N ASN A 62 -19.24 13.55 2.12
CA ASN A 62 -18.80 12.65 3.18
C ASN A 62 -19.83 11.51 3.33
N THR A 63 -19.48 10.33 2.83
CA THR A 63 -20.28 9.12 2.98
C THR A 63 -19.97 8.52 4.33
N MET A 64 -20.80 8.83 5.33
CA MET A 64 -20.65 8.31 6.69
C MET A 64 -21.44 7.01 6.88
N ARG A 65 -20.90 6.12 7.71
CA ARG A 65 -21.61 4.94 8.21
C ARG A 65 -22.25 5.29 9.56
N GLU A 66 -23.48 4.84 9.76
CA GLU A 66 -24.18 4.93 11.04
C GLU A 66 -23.50 4.09 12.12
N ASP A 67 -23.42 4.60 13.36
CA ASP A 67 -22.81 3.89 14.49
C ASP A 67 -23.79 2.91 15.16
N ARG A 68 -24.15 1.87 14.42
CA ARG A 68 -25.05 0.81 14.86
C ARG A 68 -24.54 -0.57 14.41
N ASP A 69 -25.17 -1.62 14.94
CA ASP A 69 -25.01 -3.01 14.49
C ASP A 69 -23.56 -3.55 14.56
N ALA A 70 -22.84 -3.22 15.64
CA ALA A 70 -21.53 -3.82 15.90
C ALA A 70 -21.67 -5.31 16.22
N HIS A 71 -20.73 -6.12 15.71
CA HIS A 71 -20.64 -7.53 16.07
C HIS A 71 -20.30 -7.71 17.55
N GLU A 72 -20.89 -8.74 18.17
CA GLU A 72 -20.54 -9.13 19.54
C GLU A 72 -19.03 -9.42 19.65
N PRO A 73 -18.38 -8.94 20.73
CA PRO A 73 -16.95 -9.18 20.94
C PRO A 73 -16.62 -10.68 20.89
N GLY A 74 -15.60 -11.02 20.11
CA GLY A 74 -15.08 -12.39 20.07
C GLY A 74 -15.78 -13.34 19.09
N ILE A 75 -16.91 -12.95 18.49
CA ILE A 75 -17.71 -13.84 17.61
C ILE A 75 -16.90 -14.44 16.44
N PHE A 76 -15.88 -13.73 15.95
CA PHE A 76 -15.00 -14.18 14.87
C PHE A 76 -13.56 -14.48 15.31
N SER A 77 -13.24 -14.40 16.60
CA SER A 77 -11.85 -14.51 17.06
C SER A 77 -11.20 -15.84 16.69
N GLU A 78 -11.91 -16.96 16.81
CA GLU A 78 -11.39 -18.28 16.44
C GLU A 78 -11.12 -18.38 14.93
N ALA A 79 -12.09 -17.99 14.10
CA ALA A 79 -11.96 -18.00 12.65
C ALA A 79 -10.82 -17.10 12.15
N LEU A 80 -10.67 -15.91 12.74
CA LEU A 80 -9.59 -14.97 12.42
C LEU A 80 -8.22 -15.54 12.82
N LEU A 81 -8.11 -16.15 14.00
CA LEU A 81 -6.85 -16.73 14.47
C LEU A 81 -6.45 -18.00 13.70
N ALA A 82 -7.42 -18.76 13.17
CA ALA A 82 -7.15 -19.90 12.32
C ALA A 82 -6.45 -19.52 11.00
N MET A 83 -6.59 -18.28 10.54
CA MET A 83 -5.89 -17.75 9.35
C MET A 83 -4.47 -17.25 9.67
N ALA A 84 -4.11 -17.10 10.95
CA ALA A 84 -2.80 -16.58 11.32
C ALA A 84 -1.74 -17.68 11.18
N PRO A 85 -0.55 -17.39 10.59
CA PRO A 85 0.54 -18.36 10.50
C PRO A 85 1.00 -18.92 11.86
N ARG A 86 0.84 -18.12 12.92
CA ARG A 86 1.10 -18.53 14.30
C ARG A 86 0.20 -17.76 15.25
N ALA A 87 -0.51 -18.47 16.11
CA ALA A 87 -1.31 -17.90 17.18
C ALA A 87 -0.93 -18.51 18.54
N LYS A 88 -1.01 -17.73 19.62
CA LYS A 88 -0.81 -18.20 20.99
C LYS A 88 -1.63 -17.34 21.95
N GLY A 89 -2.39 -17.96 22.84
CA GLY A 89 -3.12 -17.27 23.91
C GLY A 89 -4.13 -16.22 23.42
N GLY A 90 -4.82 -16.48 22.31
CA GLY A 90 -5.80 -15.55 21.74
C GLY A 90 -5.21 -14.42 20.90
N ALA A 91 -3.92 -14.46 20.56
CA ALA A 91 -3.25 -13.42 19.78
C ALA A 91 -2.36 -14.00 18.66
N ILE A 92 -2.10 -13.19 17.63
CA ILE A 92 -1.11 -13.48 16.59
C ILE A 92 0.29 -13.39 17.22
N SER A 93 1.11 -14.41 17.02
CA SER A 93 2.44 -14.50 17.61
C SER A 93 3.52 -14.11 16.61
N VAL A 94 4.30 -13.08 16.97
CA VAL A 94 5.47 -12.60 16.20
C VAL A 94 6.75 -12.68 17.03
N LYS A 95 7.91 -12.68 16.37
CA LYS A 95 9.21 -12.60 17.05
C LYS A 95 9.36 -11.21 17.69
N LYS A 96 9.80 -11.17 18.95
CA LYS A 96 10.16 -9.91 19.61
C LYS A 96 11.47 -9.40 19.00
N ILE A 97 11.43 -8.20 18.42
CA ILE A 97 12.58 -7.59 17.73
C ILE A 97 13.06 -6.28 18.38
N ILE A 98 12.25 -5.67 19.25
CA ILE A 98 12.66 -4.46 19.99
C ILE A 98 13.13 -4.88 21.37
N THR A 99 14.40 -4.58 21.68
CA THR A 99 15.02 -4.73 23.00
C THR A 99 15.22 -3.33 23.59
N LYS A 100 15.03 -3.19 24.90
CA LYS A 100 15.20 -1.92 25.61
C LYS A 100 16.67 -1.51 25.66
#